data_AF-A0A062TXP3-F1
#
_entry.id   AF-A0A062TXP3-F1
#
_cell.length_a   1.000
_cell.length_b   1.000
_cell.length_c   1.000
_cell.angle_alpha   90.00
_cell.angle_beta   90.00
_cell.angle_gamma   90.00
#
_symmetry.space_group_name_H-M   'P 1'
#
loop_
_entity.id
_entity.type
_entity.pdbx_description
1 polymer ?
#
loop_
_entity_poly.entity_id
_entity_poly.type
_entity_poly.pdbx_seq_one_letter_code
_entity_poly.pdbx_strand_id
1 'polypeptide(L)'
;KFGIFIHWGPYSIPAFAPHAKTIVDAGDEKDGFANTPYVAWYQNTMQFEDSPTAVYHRETYGADYSYDHFGTAFNDALEDWDPVSWARLFKASGARYVVLVTKHHDGFALWPSDVKNPNKENWHTQRDVVGELADAVRAEGLKFGVYYSGGVDWTFKHE
;
A
#
# COMPACT_ATOMS: atom_id res chain seq x y z
N LYS A 1 22.51 12.18 -3.37
CA LYS A 1 22.04 10.93 -4.01
C LYS A 1 20.74 10.48 -3.33
N PHE A 2 19.70 11.31 -3.35
CA PHE A 2 18.50 11.16 -2.52
C PHE A 2 17.28 10.87 -3.40
N GLY A 3 16.33 10.08 -2.89
CA GLY A 3 15.08 9.76 -3.58
C GLY A 3 13.94 9.52 -2.60
N ILE A 4 12.72 9.55 -3.14
CA ILE A 4 11.47 9.37 -2.39
C ILE A 4 10.93 7.97 -2.70
N PHE A 5 10.50 7.25 -1.67
CA PHE A 5 9.85 5.96 -1.81
C PHE A 5 8.42 6.06 -1.27
N ILE A 6 7.44 5.68 -2.07
CA ILE A 6 6.02 5.88 -1.79
C ILE A 6 5.36 4.51 -1.59
N HIS A 7 4.98 4.21 -0.35
CA HIS A 7 4.08 3.10 -0.03
C HIS A 7 2.68 3.67 0.16
N TRP A 8 1.83 3.47 -0.84
CA TRP A 8 0.47 4.01 -0.85
C TRP A 8 -0.47 3.02 -1.54
N GLY A 9 -1.60 2.74 -0.92
CA GLY A 9 -2.54 1.71 -1.38
C GLY A 9 -3.73 1.58 -0.42
N PRO A 10 -4.58 0.53 -0.55
CA PRO A 10 -5.75 0.33 0.30
C PRO A 10 -5.45 0.38 1.80
N TYR A 11 -4.30 -0.15 2.22
CA TYR A 11 -3.81 -0.08 3.60
C TYR A 11 -3.62 1.35 4.15
N SER A 12 -3.51 2.37 3.28
CA SER A 12 -3.44 3.77 3.68
C SER A 12 -4.78 4.33 4.15
N ILE A 13 -5.91 3.66 3.86
CA ILE A 13 -7.24 4.06 4.34
C ILE A 13 -7.40 3.82 5.84
N PRO A 14 -7.17 2.61 6.38
CA PRO A 14 -7.22 2.40 7.82
C PRO A 14 -6.03 3.02 8.57
N ALA A 15 -4.91 3.27 7.88
CA ALA A 15 -3.76 4.04 8.39
C ALA A 15 -3.25 3.65 9.79
N PHE A 16 -3.38 2.37 10.16
CA PHE A 16 -3.09 1.90 11.51
C PHE A 16 -2.07 0.76 11.52
N ALA A 17 -1.15 0.83 12.48
CA ALA A 17 -0.27 -0.27 12.87
C ALA A 17 0.15 -0.07 14.34
N PRO A 18 0.36 -1.14 15.12
CA PRO A 18 0.94 -1.02 16.44
C PRO A 18 2.39 -0.53 16.37
N HIS A 19 2.76 0.45 17.20
CA HIS A 19 4.12 1.03 17.22
C HIS A 19 5.00 0.55 18.38
N ALA A 20 4.53 -0.42 19.18
CA ALA A 20 5.19 -0.81 20.42
C ALA A 20 6.47 -1.64 20.22
N LYS A 21 6.58 -2.33 19.07
CA LYS A 21 7.72 -3.18 18.71
C LYS A 21 8.17 -2.87 17.29
N THR A 22 9.46 -2.98 17.03
CA THR A 22 9.97 -3.05 15.66
C THR A 22 10.08 -4.51 15.21
N ILE A 23 10.25 -4.74 13.90
CA ILE A 23 10.37 -6.10 13.36
C ILE A 23 11.58 -6.86 13.93
N VAL A 24 12.60 -6.17 14.43
CA VAL A 24 13.79 -6.79 15.05
C VAL A 24 13.58 -7.15 16.52
N ASP A 25 12.53 -6.62 17.15
CA ASP A 25 12.18 -6.90 18.55
C ASP A 25 11.20 -8.08 18.69
N ALA A 26 10.82 -8.68 17.57
CA ALA A 26 9.90 -9.82 17.53
C ALA A 26 10.52 -11.03 18.21
N GLY A 27 9.77 -11.64 19.14
CA GLY A 27 10.22 -12.85 19.84
C GLY A 27 10.29 -14.07 18.91
N ASP A 28 9.34 -14.14 17.97
CA ASP A 28 9.31 -15.11 16.88
C ASP A 28 8.58 -14.50 15.68
N GLU A 29 8.48 -15.26 14.59
CA GLU A 29 7.83 -14.83 13.35
C GLU A 29 6.35 -14.46 13.54
N LYS A 30 5.63 -15.22 14.38
CA LYS A 30 4.20 -14.96 14.66
C LYS A 30 4.04 -13.64 15.42
N ASP A 31 4.85 -13.40 16.45
CA ASP A 31 4.89 -12.13 17.17
C ASP A 31 5.22 -10.97 16.22
N GLY A 32 6.17 -11.17 15.30
CA GLY A 32 6.54 -10.19 14.28
C GLY A 32 5.38 -9.80 13.37
N PHE A 33 4.63 -10.78 12.84
CA PHE A 33 3.49 -10.49 11.96
C PHE A 33 2.28 -9.92 12.69
N ALA A 34 2.02 -10.37 13.93
CA ALA A 34 0.92 -9.89 14.75
C ALA A 34 1.15 -8.48 15.32
N ASN A 35 2.41 -8.05 15.50
CA ASN A 35 2.76 -6.78 16.11
C ASN A 35 3.61 -5.86 15.21
N THR A 36 3.59 -6.09 13.91
CA THR A 36 4.39 -5.30 12.95
C THR A 36 3.99 -3.82 12.96
N PRO A 37 4.97 -2.88 12.93
CA PRO A 37 4.70 -1.45 12.83
C PRO A 37 4.40 -0.98 11.40
N TYR A 38 4.29 -1.90 10.44
CA TYR A 38 4.08 -1.54 9.04
C TYR A 38 2.59 -1.49 8.69
N VAL A 39 2.08 -0.27 8.49
CA VAL A 39 0.71 -0.04 7.99
C VAL A 39 0.44 -0.80 6.69
N ALA A 40 1.43 -0.90 5.80
CA ALA A 40 1.30 -1.65 4.54
C ALA A 40 1.05 -3.16 4.72
N TRP A 41 1.13 -3.66 5.95
CA TRP A 41 0.85 -5.05 6.32
C TRP A 41 -0.52 -5.28 6.96
N TYR A 42 -1.36 -4.24 7.03
CA TYR A 42 -2.66 -4.27 7.68
C TYR A 42 -3.49 -5.52 7.36
N GLN A 43 -3.64 -5.89 6.08
CA GLN A 43 -4.44 -7.05 5.65
C GLN A 43 -3.96 -8.36 6.28
N ASN A 44 -2.65 -8.54 6.40
CA ASN A 44 -2.05 -9.71 7.04
C ASN A 44 -2.20 -9.63 8.55
N THR A 45 -1.84 -8.51 9.17
CA THR A 45 -1.85 -8.36 10.64
C THR A 45 -3.25 -8.49 11.23
N MET A 46 -4.29 -8.03 10.52
CA MET A 46 -5.68 -8.18 10.99
C MET A 46 -6.17 -9.63 11.03
N GLN A 47 -5.47 -10.59 10.38
CA GLN A 47 -5.82 -12.02 10.46
C GLN A 47 -5.43 -12.67 11.79
N PHE A 48 -4.58 -12.02 12.58
CA PHE A 48 -4.22 -12.48 13.92
C PHE A 48 -5.27 -11.93 14.90
N GLU A 49 -6.22 -12.76 15.34
CA GLU A 49 -7.43 -12.35 16.07
C GLU A 49 -7.18 -11.43 17.28
N ASP A 50 -6.10 -11.68 18.01
CA ASP A 50 -5.71 -10.93 19.22
C ASP A 50 -4.72 -9.79 18.93
N SER A 51 -4.38 -9.52 17.67
CA SER A 51 -3.46 -8.44 17.34
C SER A 51 -4.09 -7.06 17.62
N PRO A 52 -3.27 -6.04 17.93
CA PRO A 52 -3.76 -4.67 18.04
C PRO A 52 -4.49 -4.20 16.78
N THR A 53 -4.05 -4.64 15.59
CA THR A 53 -4.69 -4.31 14.32
C THR A 53 -6.07 -4.97 14.19
N ALA A 54 -6.23 -6.24 14.59
CA ALA A 54 -7.51 -6.92 14.56
C ALA A 54 -8.52 -6.29 15.54
N VAL A 55 -8.06 -5.94 16.75
CA VAL A 55 -8.87 -5.20 17.74
C VAL A 55 -9.32 -3.86 17.17
N TYR A 56 -8.38 -3.05 16.68
CA TYR A 56 -8.68 -1.77 16.04
C TYR A 56 -9.68 -1.91 14.89
N HIS A 57 -9.51 -2.93 14.04
CA HIS A 57 -10.38 -3.19 12.91
C HIS A 57 -11.83 -3.44 13.36
N ARG A 58 -12.02 -4.35 14.32
CA ARG A 58 -13.34 -4.67 14.86
C ARG A 58 -14.02 -3.48 15.50
N GLU A 59 -13.28 -2.68 16.26
CA GLU A 59 -13.83 -1.51 16.98
C GLU A 59 -14.18 -0.35 16.04
N THR A 60 -13.41 -0.17 14.95
CA THR A 60 -13.58 0.97 14.04
C THR A 60 -14.54 0.66 12.88
N TYR A 61 -14.46 -0.54 12.31
CA TYR A 61 -15.17 -0.92 11.08
C TYR A 61 -16.21 -2.03 11.28
N GLY A 62 -16.08 -2.81 12.35
CA GLY A 62 -16.90 -3.99 12.63
C GLY A 62 -16.17 -5.30 12.30
N ALA A 63 -16.58 -6.39 12.96
CA ALA A 63 -15.90 -7.69 12.83
C ALA A 63 -16.05 -8.35 11.46
N ASP A 64 -17.13 -8.05 10.75
CA ASP A 64 -17.43 -8.60 9.43
C ASP A 64 -17.00 -7.67 8.28
N TYR A 65 -16.30 -6.57 8.57
CA TYR A 65 -15.86 -5.63 7.55
C TYR A 65 -14.71 -6.22 6.73
N SER A 66 -14.91 -6.40 5.42
CA SER A 66 -13.86 -6.92 4.55
C SER A 66 -12.80 -5.85 4.26
N TYR A 67 -11.53 -6.27 4.22
CA TYR A 67 -10.41 -5.44 3.74
C TYR A 67 -10.67 -4.88 2.33
N ASP A 68 -11.47 -5.57 1.53
CA ASP A 68 -11.78 -5.22 0.15
C ASP A 68 -12.46 -3.86 0.02
N HIS A 69 -13.23 -3.46 1.03
CA HIS A 69 -13.86 -2.15 1.07
C HIS A 69 -12.84 -1.00 1.11
N PHE A 70 -11.64 -1.23 1.64
CA PHE A 70 -10.57 -0.23 1.56
C PHE A 70 -10.03 -0.05 0.15
N GLY A 71 -10.13 -1.05 -0.73
CA GLY A 71 -9.80 -0.91 -2.16
C GLY A 71 -10.79 0.01 -2.88
N THR A 72 -12.08 -0.09 -2.55
CA THR A 72 -13.11 0.84 -3.03
C THR A 72 -12.87 2.25 -2.50
N ALA A 73 -12.74 2.40 -1.18
CA ALA A 73 -12.50 3.70 -0.54
C ALA A 73 -11.22 4.37 -1.05
N PHE A 74 -10.18 3.58 -1.35
CA PHE A 74 -8.95 4.08 -1.95
C PHE A 74 -9.18 4.61 -3.37
N ASN A 75 -9.92 3.91 -4.22
CA ASN A 75 -10.29 4.40 -5.55
C ASN A 75 -11.07 5.72 -5.47
N ASP A 76 -12.05 5.81 -4.56
CA ASP A 76 -12.85 7.03 -4.38
C ASP A 76 -11.95 8.21 -3.96
N ALA A 77 -11.01 7.98 -3.05
CA ALA A 77 -10.06 9.00 -2.59
C ALA A 77 -9.08 9.49 -3.68
N LEU A 78 -8.97 8.81 -4.83
CA LEU A 78 -8.14 9.28 -5.94
C LEU A 78 -8.70 10.51 -6.62
N GLU A 79 -9.98 10.87 -6.42
CA GLU A 79 -10.58 12.10 -6.97
C GLU A 79 -9.82 13.34 -6.51
N ASP A 80 -9.36 13.36 -5.25
CA ASP A 80 -8.64 14.48 -4.65
C ASP A 80 -7.12 14.44 -4.86
N TRP A 81 -6.60 13.41 -5.54
CA TRP A 81 -5.17 13.21 -5.70
C TRP A 81 -4.58 13.96 -6.92
N ASP A 82 -3.62 14.85 -6.66
CA ASP A 82 -2.87 15.59 -7.68
C ASP A 82 -1.39 15.15 -7.76
N PRO A 83 -1.00 14.39 -8.80
CA PRO A 83 0.39 13.94 -8.99
C PRO A 83 1.36 15.09 -9.31
N VAL A 84 0.89 16.21 -9.87
CA VAL A 84 1.74 17.36 -10.21
C VAL A 84 2.21 18.05 -8.94
N SER A 85 1.30 18.25 -7.98
CA SER A 85 1.67 18.80 -6.67
C SER A 85 2.67 17.92 -5.93
N TRP A 86 2.51 16.59 -6.00
CA TRP A 86 3.48 15.63 -5.45
C TRP A 86 4.84 15.75 -6.11
N ALA A 87 4.91 15.75 -7.45
CA ALA A 87 6.17 15.85 -8.18
C ALA A 87 6.94 17.14 -7.85
N ARG A 88 6.24 18.28 -7.75
CA ARG A 88 6.81 19.56 -7.33
C ARG A 88 7.38 19.50 -5.91
N LEU A 89 6.64 18.90 -4.98
CA LEU A 89 7.10 18.69 -3.60
C LEU A 89 8.36 17.81 -3.56
N PHE A 90 8.36 16.70 -4.30
CA PHE A 90 9.52 15.81 -4.37
C PHE A 90 10.74 16.53 -4.96
N LYS A 91 10.56 17.35 -6.00
CA LYS A 91 11.63 18.19 -6.55
C LYS A 91 12.17 19.16 -5.51
N ALA A 92 11.28 19.85 -4.80
CA ALA A 92 11.62 20.82 -3.76
C ALA A 92 12.39 20.19 -2.59
N SER A 93 12.13 18.92 -2.27
CA SER A 93 12.89 18.16 -1.26
C SER A 93 14.36 17.89 -1.66
N GLY A 94 14.75 18.16 -2.90
CA GLY A 94 16.08 17.86 -3.43
C GLY A 94 16.24 16.42 -3.93
N ALA A 95 15.14 15.66 -4.03
CA ALA A 95 15.15 14.33 -4.60
C ALA A 95 15.66 14.34 -6.05
N ARG A 96 16.21 13.21 -6.48
CA ARG A 96 16.66 12.97 -7.87
C ARG A 96 15.90 11.83 -8.53
N TYR A 97 15.20 11.02 -7.74
CA TYR A 97 14.36 9.94 -8.21
C TYR A 97 13.20 9.68 -7.25
N VAL A 98 12.12 9.11 -7.77
CA VAL A 98 10.94 8.68 -7.03
C VAL A 98 10.67 7.23 -7.39
N VAL A 99 10.36 6.41 -6.38
CA VAL A 99 9.92 5.02 -6.56
C VAL A 99 8.52 4.88 -5.99
N LEU A 100 7.57 4.43 -6.82
CA LEU A 100 6.22 4.10 -6.40
C LEU A 100 6.08 2.59 -6.20
N VAL A 101 5.48 2.16 -5.08
CA VAL A 101 4.97 0.80 -4.94
C VAL A 101 3.76 0.65 -5.85
N THR A 102 3.93 -0.03 -6.98
CA THR A 102 2.85 -0.19 -7.97
C THR A 102 1.91 -1.32 -7.57
N LYS A 103 2.43 -2.36 -6.91
CA LYS A 103 1.67 -3.43 -6.25
C LYS A 103 2.40 -3.85 -4.98
N HIS A 104 1.73 -3.82 -3.83
CA HIS A 104 2.27 -4.34 -2.57
C HIS A 104 1.87 -5.82 -2.38
N HIS A 105 2.09 -6.35 -1.18
CA HIS A 105 1.74 -7.73 -0.82
C HIS A 105 0.23 -7.99 -0.85
N ASP A 106 -0.61 -6.97 -0.65
CA ASP A 106 -2.08 -7.08 -0.73
C ASP A 106 -2.60 -7.35 -2.16
N GLY A 107 -1.71 -7.33 -3.15
CA GLY A 107 -2.01 -7.63 -4.54
C GLY A 107 -2.73 -6.51 -5.28
N PHE A 108 -2.98 -5.36 -4.65
CA PHE A 108 -3.71 -4.26 -5.28
C PHE A 108 -2.81 -3.49 -6.25
N ALA A 109 -3.16 -3.46 -7.54
CA ALA A 109 -2.37 -2.77 -8.55
C ALA A 109 -2.82 -1.29 -8.70
N LEU A 110 -1.87 -0.36 -8.70
CA LEU A 110 -2.12 1.08 -8.87
C LEU A 110 -2.26 1.52 -10.34
N TRP A 111 -2.70 0.64 -11.21
CA TRP A 111 -3.02 0.95 -12.61
C TRP A 111 -4.12 0.00 -13.10
N PRO A 112 -4.87 0.34 -14.17
CA PRO A 112 -5.85 -0.55 -14.78
C PRO A 112 -5.13 -1.72 -15.47
N SER A 113 -4.81 -2.76 -14.70
CA SER A 113 -4.03 -3.90 -15.16
C SER A 113 -4.83 -4.81 -16.09
N ASP A 114 -4.34 -5.04 -17.30
CA ASP A 114 -4.88 -6.06 -18.21
C ASP A 114 -4.64 -7.50 -17.72
N VAL A 115 -3.70 -7.69 -16.78
CA VAL A 115 -3.45 -8.97 -16.14
C VAL A 115 -4.51 -9.19 -15.06
N LYS A 116 -5.38 -10.17 -15.29
CA LYS A 116 -6.43 -10.53 -14.34
C LYS A 116 -5.87 -11.26 -13.13
N ASN A 117 -6.29 -10.85 -11.94
CA ASN A 117 -6.09 -11.63 -10.72
C ASN A 117 -7.20 -12.69 -10.61
N PRO A 118 -6.86 -14.00 -10.61
CA PRO A 118 -7.84 -15.08 -10.59
C PRO A 118 -8.60 -15.21 -9.26
N ASN A 119 -8.05 -14.67 -8.16
CA ASN A 119 -8.63 -14.77 -6.82
C ASN A 119 -9.33 -13.49 -6.39
N LYS A 120 -9.15 -12.39 -7.13
CA LYS A 120 -9.69 -11.08 -6.76
C LYS A 120 -9.98 -10.22 -8.00
N GLU A 121 -11.23 -10.27 -8.45
CA GLU A 121 -11.66 -9.54 -9.64
C GLU A 121 -11.56 -8.02 -9.43
N ASN A 122 -11.11 -7.28 -10.45
CA ASN A 122 -10.97 -5.82 -10.45
C ASN A 122 -10.18 -5.26 -9.25
N TRP A 123 -9.21 -6.01 -8.73
CA TRP A 123 -8.37 -5.61 -7.59
C TRP A 123 -7.24 -4.66 -7.99
N HIS A 124 -7.62 -3.50 -8.51
CA HIS A 124 -6.73 -2.47 -8.97
C HIS A 124 -7.41 -1.10 -9.00
N THR A 125 -6.64 -0.04 -9.26
CA THR A 125 -7.20 1.29 -9.50
C THR A 125 -7.84 1.40 -10.89
N GLN A 126 -8.89 2.20 -11.02
CA GLN A 126 -9.44 2.54 -12.35
C GLN A 126 -8.61 3.64 -13.03
N ARG A 127 -8.06 4.56 -12.24
CA ARG A 127 -7.11 5.59 -12.67
C ARG A 127 -5.72 5.00 -12.85
N ASP A 128 -4.97 5.44 -13.86
CA ASP A 128 -3.57 5.03 -14.05
C ASP A 128 -2.63 5.84 -13.15
N VAL A 129 -2.65 5.54 -11.85
CA VAL A 129 -1.84 6.23 -10.84
C VAL A 129 -0.34 6.09 -11.15
N VAL A 130 0.10 4.92 -11.66
CA VAL A 130 1.50 4.72 -12.05
C VAL A 130 1.89 5.65 -13.20
N GLY A 131 1.11 5.66 -14.28
CA GLY A 131 1.38 6.48 -15.46
C GLY A 131 1.36 7.98 -15.14
N GLU A 132 0.30 8.45 -14.48
CA GLU A 132 0.13 9.87 -14.16
C GLU A 132 1.24 10.39 -13.23
N LEU A 133 1.64 9.62 -12.21
CA LEU A 133 2.76 10.02 -11.36
C LEU A 133 4.09 9.97 -12.11
N ALA A 134 4.29 8.98 -12.97
CA ALA A 134 5.50 8.87 -13.77
C ALA A 134 5.69 10.11 -14.67
N ASP A 135 4.62 10.55 -15.33
CA ASP A 135 4.63 11.72 -16.20
C ASP A 135 4.89 13.00 -15.42
N ALA A 136 4.20 13.21 -14.29
CA ALA A 136 4.42 14.36 -13.43
C ALA A 136 5.87 14.43 -12.88
N VAL A 137 6.40 13.30 -12.40
CA VAL A 137 7.78 13.20 -11.88
C VAL A 137 8.81 13.48 -12.98
N ARG A 138 8.61 12.94 -14.18
CA ARG A 138 9.52 13.16 -15.32
C ARG A 138 9.46 14.61 -15.81
N ALA A 139 8.30 15.25 -15.79
CA ALA A 139 8.14 16.66 -16.14
C ALA A 139 8.96 17.59 -15.23
N GLU A 140 9.14 17.24 -13.95
CA GLU A 140 10.00 17.96 -12.99
C GLU A 140 11.51 17.61 -13.12
N GLY A 141 11.87 16.79 -14.12
CA GLY A 141 13.23 16.35 -14.41
C GLY A 141 13.79 15.35 -13.39
N LEU A 142 12.91 14.60 -12.71
CA LEU A 142 13.29 13.52 -11.80
C LEU A 142 13.23 12.16 -12.51
N LYS A 143 14.00 11.18 -12.04
CA LYS A 143 13.87 9.79 -12.51
C LYS A 143 12.67 9.13 -11.82
N PHE A 144 11.91 8.32 -12.55
CA PHE A 144 10.81 7.53 -12.00
C PHE A 144 11.16 6.04 -12.04
N GLY A 145 10.93 5.35 -10.93
CA GLY A 145 11.09 3.91 -10.79
C GLY A 145 9.84 3.27 -10.18
N VAL A 146 9.76 1.95 -10.29
CA VAL A 146 8.64 1.16 -9.78
C VAL A 146 9.16 0.11 -8.81
N TYR A 147 8.43 -0.09 -7.73
CA TYR A 147 8.55 -1.27 -6.87
C TYR A 147 7.36 -2.17 -7.14
N TYR A 148 7.62 -3.46 -7.28
CA TYR A 148 6.57 -4.48 -7.46
C TYR A 148 6.84 -5.64 -6.51
N SER A 149 5.83 -5.99 -5.71
CA SER A 149 5.92 -7.18 -4.87
C SER A 149 5.66 -8.44 -5.70
N GLY A 150 6.73 -8.96 -6.30
CA GLY A 150 6.68 -10.19 -7.10
C GLY A 150 6.80 -11.47 -6.28
N GLY A 151 7.49 -11.41 -5.13
CA GLY A 151 7.71 -12.58 -4.28
C GLY A 151 6.55 -12.93 -3.34
N VAL A 152 5.62 -11.99 -3.14
CA VAL A 152 4.49 -12.15 -2.21
C VAL A 152 3.24 -11.51 -2.81
N ASP A 153 2.14 -12.25 -2.79
CA ASP A 153 0.81 -11.77 -3.13
C ASP A 153 -0.24 -12.50 -2.28
N TRP A 154 -0.80 -11.81 -1.29
CA TRP A 154 -1.77 -12.34 -0.32
C TRP A 154 -3.12 -12.69 -0.92
N THR A 155 -3.37 -12.34 -2.18
CA THR A 155 -4.55 -12.85 -2.89
C THR A 155 -4.39 -14.33 -3.28
N PHE A 156 -3.17 -14.86 -3.26
CA PHE A 156 -2.87 -16.26 -3.52
C PHE A 156 -2.58 -16.97 -2.20
N LYS A 157 -3.26 -18.09 -1.96
CA LYS A 157 -2.89 -18.98 -0.87
C LYS A 157 -1.63 -19.73 -1.27
N HIS A 158 -0.62 -19.74 -0.41
CA HIS A 158 0.44 -20.74 -0.49
C HIS A 158 -0.15 -22.05 0.04
N GLU A 159 -0.36 -23.01 -0.85
CA GLU A 159 -0.61 -24.42 -0.47
C GLU A 159 0.68 -25.09 0.03
#